data_AF-A0A7X7FUX5-F1
#
_entry.id   AF-A0A7X7FUX5-F1
#
_cell.length_a   1.000
_cell.length_b   1.000
_cell.length_c   1.000
_cell.angle_alpha   90.00
_cell.angle_beta   90.00
_cell.angle_gamma   90.00
#
_symmetry.space_group_name_H-M   'P 1'
#
loop_
_entity.id
_entity.type
_entity.pdbx_description
1 polymer ?
#
loop_
_entity_poly.entity_id
_entity_poly.type
_entity_poly.pdbx_seq_one_letter_code
_entity_poly.pdbx_strand_id
1 'polypeptide(L)'
;MRKSSIMIALLLIAFGAVAQNGSKKMEVLYFKANLSCCQARTCQNLENVTKEIITNNFPANEVVFKTVALTDEANKKLVDTYNAKSQTLIILNNKKKKFVNLSASLAKYARDNDKASYEKDLLSNIKALK
;
A
#
# COMPACT_ATOMS: atom_id res chain seq x y z
N MET A 1 21.96 -57.24 6.25
CA MET A 1 21.90 -55.99 7.04
C MET A 1 23.15 -55.19 6.68
N ARG A 2 23.15 -54.01 6.08
CA ARG A 2 22.29 -52.83 6.21
C ARG A 2 22.16 -52.19 4.81
N LYS A 3 20.94 -52.19 4.25
CA LYS A 3 20.58 -51.36 3.09
C LYS A 3 19.81 -50.18 3.65
N SER A 4 20.43 -49.02 3.78
CA SER A 4 19.78 -47.72 3.93
C SER A 4 20.86 -46.67 4.14
N SER A 5 20.56 -45.44 3.71
CA SER A 5 21.35 -44.23 3.90
C SER A 5 22.36 -43.96 2.78
N ILE A 6 21.87 -43.40 1.66
CA ILE A 6 22.40 -42.22 0.95
C ILE A 6 21.29 -41.81 -0.03
N MET A 7 20.29 -41.08 0.46
CA MET A 7 19.35 -40.35 -0.39
C MET A 7 18.55 -39.34 0.45
N ILE A 8 19.22 -38.28 0.93
CA ILE A 8 18.61 -36.99 1.33
C ILE A 8 19.76 -35.99 1.30
N ALA A 9 19.98 -35.37 0.15
CA ALA A 9 20.85 -34.19 0.00
C ALA A 9 20.40 -33.40 -1.23
N LEU A 10 19.10 -33.08 -1.31
CA LEU A 10 18.56 -32.24 -2.38
C LEU A 10 17.24 -31.58 -1.95
N LEU A 11 17.25 -30.79 -0.88
CA LEU A 11 16.04 -30.05 -0.43
C LEU A 11 16.39 -28.83 0.45
N LEU A 12 17.38 -28.03 0.02
CA LEU A 12 17.71 -26.74 0.67
C LEU A 12 17.77 -25.55 -0.30
N ILE A 13 17.10 -25.63 -1.45
CA ILE A 13 16.98 -24.50 -2.38
C ILE A 13 15.49 -24.15 -2.57
N ALA A 14 14.86 -23.51 -1.59
CA ALA A 14 13.50 -22.99 -1.81
C ALA A 14 13.05 -21.82 -0.89
N PHE A 15 13.93 -21.13 -0.16
CA PHE A 15 13.48 -19.99 0.67
C PHE A 15 14.30 -18.71 0.50
N GLY A 16 14.90 -18.50 -0.67
CA GLY A 16 15.71 -17.32 -1.00
C GLY A 16 15.11 -16.37 -2.03
N ALA A 17 13.87 -16.58 -2.50
CA ALA A 17 13.33 -15.83 -3.65
C ALA A 17 12.01 -15.12 -3.33
N VAL A 18 12.03 -14.15 -2.42
CA VAL A 18 10.97 -13.13 -2.34
C VAL A 18 11.60 -11.74 -2.21
N ALA A 19 12.48 -11.38 -3.14
CA ALA A 19 13.05 -10.03 -3.17
C ALA A 19 13.44 -9.55 -4.58
N GLN A 20 12.79 -10.03 -5.63
CA GLN A 20 12.99 -9.49 -6.98
C GLN A 20 11.67 -9.55 -7.76
N ASN A 21 10.85 -8.52 -7.65
CA ASN A 21 9.91 -8.24 -8.74
C ASN A 21 10.04 -6.77 -9.15
N GLY A 22 11.01 -6.56 -10.04
CA GLY A 22 11.38 -5.29 -10.63
C GLY A 22 10.28 -4.76 -11.53
N SER A 23 9.48 -3.88 -10.97
CA SER A 23 8.84 -2.81 -11.73
C SER A 23 8.82 -1.59 -10.81
N LYS A 24 9.46 -0.51 -11.28
CA LYS A 24 9.62 0.76 -10.57
C LYS A 24 8.28 1.51 -10.55
N LYS A 25 7.27 0.90 -9.94
CA LYS A 25 5.90 1.41 -9.86
C LYS A 25 5.81 2.45 -8.76
N MET A 26 4.99 3.47 -8.98
CA MET A 26 4.55 4.31 -7.87
C MET A 26 3.55 3.52 -7.03
N GLU A 27 3.57 3.75 -5.73
CA GLU A 27 2.69 3.08 -4.77
C GLU A 27 1.83 4.11 -4.07
N VAL A 28 0.54 3.80 -3.93
CA VAL A 28 -0.38 4.56 -3.09
C VAL A 28 -0.71 3.66 -1.91
N LEU A 29 -0.16 3.99 -0.74
CA LEU A 29 -0.27 3.21 0.48
C LEU A 29 -1.40 3.79 1.35
N TYR A 30 -2.42 2.99 1.60
CA TYR A 30 -3.50 3.31 2.52
C TYR A 30 -3.34 2.50 3.80
N PHE A 31 -3.07 3.16 4.92
CA PHE A 31 -2.86 2.51 6.21
C PHE A 31 -4.18 2.37 6.97
N LYS A 32 -4.48 1.16 7.42
CA LYS A 32 -5.72 0.85 8.17
C LYS A 32 -5.45 0.16 9.50
N ALA A 33 -6.19 0.58 10.52
CA ALA A 33 -6.31 -0.14 11.78
C ALA A 33 -7.47 -1.14 11.74
N ASN A 34 -7.42 -2.15 12.61
CA ASN A 34 -8.59 -2.98 12.92
C ASN A 34 -9.51 -2.20 13.85
N LEU A 35 -10.54 -1.57 13.30
CA LEU A 35 -11.52 -0.76 14.04
C LEU A 35 -12.86 -1.51 14.20
N SER A 36 -13.69 -1.04 15.13
CA SER A 36 -15.05 -1.54 15.32
C SER A 36 -15.96 -1.17 14.13
N CYS A 37 -17.07 -1.90 13.98
CA CYS A 37 -17.88 -1.98 12.76
C CYS A 37 -18.28 -0.63 12.12
N CYS A 38 -18.66 0.37 12.91
CA CYS A 38 -19.06 1.68 12.38
C CYS A 38 -17.87 2.46 11.81
N GLN A 39 -16.74 2.48 12.52
CA GLN A 39 -15.53 3.16 12.06
C GLN A 39 -14.86 2.38 10.91
N ALA A 40 -14.94 1.05 10.95
CA ALA A 40 -14.45 0.18 9.88
C ALA A 40 -15.17 0.46 8.55
N ARG A 41 -16.49 0.66 8.57
CA ARG A 41 -17.26 0.98 7.35
C ARG A 41 -16.78 2.28 6.70
N THR A 42 -16.59 3.34 7.48
CA THR A 42 -16.08 4.62 6.95
C THR A 42 -14.66 4.48 6.41
N CYS A 43 -13.77 3.79 7.13
CA CYS A 43 -12.41 3.52 6.66
C CYS A 43 -12.40 2.71 5.36
N GLN A 44 -13.28 1.72 5.25
CA GLN A 44 -13.41 0.89 4.06
C GLN A 44 -13.94 1.69 2.88
N ASN A 45 -14.89 2.60 3.10
CA ASN A 45 -15.39 3.48 2.04
C ASN A 45 -14.27 4.39 1.48
N LEU A 46 -13.49 5.01 2.37
CA LEU A 46 -12.34 5.86 1.98
C LEU A 46 -11.27 5.06 1.23
N GLU A 47 -10.97 3.84 1.68
CA GLU A 47 -10.09 2.89 1.01
C GLU A 47 -10.59 2.59 -0.42
N ASN A 48 -11.87 2.22 -0.54
CA ASN A 48 -12.49 1.82 -1.80
C ASN A 48 -12.56 2.98 -2.80
N VAL A 49 -12.98 4.17 -2.39
CA VAL A 49 -13.02 5.36 -3.26
C VAL A 49 -11.62 5.69 -3.77
N THR A 50 -10.61 5.67 -2.88
CA THR A 50 -9.24 5.94 -3.30
C THR A 50 -8.75 4.87 -4.28
N LYS A 51 -8.98 3.60 -3.98
CA LYS A 51 -8.64 2.48 -4.87
C LYS A 51 -9.28 2.64 -6.25
N GLU A 52 -10.57 2.95 -6.30
CA GLU A 52 -11.34 3.16 -7.53
C GLU A 52 -10.73 4.28 -8.38
N ILE A 53 -10.45 5.45 -7.78
CA ILE A 53 -9.83 6.58 -8.48
C ILE A 53 -8.48 6.15 -9.09
N ILE A 54 -7.65 5.42 -8.33
CA ILE A 54 -6.35 4.95 -8.84
C ILE A 54 -6.52 3.97 -9.99
N THR A 55 -7.39 2.96 -9.86
CA THR A 55 -7.57 1.92 -10.88
C THR A 55 -8.21 2.46 -12.16
N ASN A 56 -9.04 3.49 -12.06
CA ASN A 56 -9.69 4.11 -13.22
C ASN A 56 -8.75 5.02 -14.01
N ASN A 57 -7.77 5.64 -13.33
CA ASN A 57 -6.90 6.65 -13.93
C ASN A 57 -5.50 6.15 -14.29
N PHE A 58 -5.06 5.03 -13.71
CA PHE A 58 -3.72 4.50 -13.93
C PHE A 58 -3.73 2.99 -14.12
N PRO A 59 -2.95 2.47 -15.08
CA PRO A 59 -2.78 1.04 -15.20
C PRO A 59 -1.91 0.52 -14.04
N ALA A 60 -2.17 -0.72 -13.61
CA ALA A 60 -1.48 -1.35 -12.47
C ALA A 60 0.03 -1.56 -12.68
N ASN A 61 0.52 -1.38 -13.92
CA ASN A 61 1.95 -1.38 -14.22
C ASN A 61 2.63 -0.02 -13.96
N GLU A 62 1.88 1.06 -13.77
CA GLU A 62 2.41 2.40 -13.47
C GLU A 62 2.21 2.79 -12.01
N VAL A 63 0.99 2.64 -11.50
CA VAL A 63 0.61 3.00 -10.12
C VAL A 63 -0.13 1.83 -9.49
N VAL A 64 0.27 1.45 -8.27
CA VAL A 64 -0.35 0.36 -7.51
C VAL A 64 -0.92 0.90 -6.22
N PHE A 65 -2.21 0.68 -5.99
CA PHE A 65 -2.82 0.89 -4.69
C PHE A 65 -2.54 -0.30 -3.77
N LYS A 66 -2.06 -0.03 -2.55
CA LYS A 66 -1.80 -1.05 -1.52
C LYS A 66 -2.46 -0.66 -0.22
N THR A 67 -3.15 -1.62 0.37
CA THR A 67 -3.66 -1.49 1.73
C THR A 67 -2.63 -2.05 2.70
N VAL A 68 -2.28 -1.27 3.72
CA VAL A 68 -1.26 -1.60 4.72
C VAL A 68 -1.94 -1.73 6.08
N ALA A 69 -1.98 -2.94 6.63
CA ALA A 69 -2.52 -3.18 7.96
C ALA A 69 -1.50 -2.73 9.02
N LEU A 70 -1.91 -1.85 9.94
CA LEU A 70 -1.04 -1.34 11.01
C LEU A 70 -0.59 -2.43 12.00
N THR A 71 -1.39 -3.49 12.15
CA THR A 71 -1.16 -4.58 13.11
C THR A 71 -0.29 -5.69 12.54
N ASP A 72 0.03 -5.66 11.25
CA ASP A 72 0.86 -6.68 10.60
C ASP A 72 2.34 -6.34 10.77
N GLU A 73 3.09 -7.24 11.41
CA GLU A 73 4.52 -7.05 11.69
C GLU A 73 5.36 -6.85 10.42
N ALA A 74 4.96 -7.45 9.29
CA ALA A 74 5.64 -7.26 8.02
C ALA A 74 5.59 -5.78 7.55
N ASN A 75 4.62 -5.02 8.02
CA ASN A 75 4.43 -3.60 7.69
C ASN A 75 5.08 -2.65 8.70
N LYS A 76 5.60 -3.15 9.84
CA LYS A 76 6.11 -2.30 10.94
C LYS A 76 7.08 -1.23 10.46
N LYS A 77 8.01 -1.60 9.57
CA LYS A 77 8.98 -0.65 9.00
C LYS A 77 8.30 0.49 8.23
N LEU A 78 7.27 0.20 7.44
CA LEU A 78 6.54 1.23 6.69
C LEU A 78 5.73 2.12 7.64
N VAL A 79 5.09 1.51 8.65
CA VAL A 79 4.32 2.23 9.67
C VAL A 79 5.22 3.21 10.42
N ASP A 80 6.38 2.76 10.88
CA ASP A 80 7.34 3.59 11.59
C ASP A 80 7.91 4.70 10.69
N THR A 81 8.28 4.37 9.44
CA THR A 81 8.87 5.31 8.47
C THR A 81 7.97 6.51 8.22
N TYR A 82 6.66 6.29 8.12
CA TYR A 82 5.69 7.34 7.81
C TYR A 82 4.91 7.82 9.03
N ASN A 83 5.25 7.35 10.24
CA ASN A 83 4.50 7.57 11.47
C ASN A 83 2.99 7.35 11.27
N ALA A 84 2.66 6.25 10.57
CA ALA A 84 1.34 6.03 10.02
C ALA A 84 0.33 5.66 11.11
N LYS A 85 -0.85 6.29 11.04
CA LYS A 85 -2.03 5.99 11.85
C LYS A 85 -3.16 5.49 10.95
N SER A 86 -4.31 5.13 11.53
CA SER A 86 -5.48 4.76 10.75
C SER A 86 -5.86 5.90 9.78
N GLN A 87 -6.23 5.54 8.54
CA GLN A 87 -6.56 6.49 7.47
C GLN A 87 -5.38 7.35 7.01
N THR A 88 -4.14 6.89 7.20
CA THR A 88 -2.97 7.56 6.59
C THR A 88 -2.89 7.18 5.11
N LEU A 89 -2.70 8.18 4.24
CA LEU A 89 -2.53 7.99 2.80
C LEU A 89 -1.19 8.56 2.34
N ILE A 90 -0.32 7.69 1.83
CA ILE A 90 1.01 8.05 1.33
C ILE A 90 1.11 7.71 -0.15
N ILE A 91 1.56 8.67 -0.96
CA ILE A 91 2.01 8.39 -2.33
C ILE A 91 3.53 8.26 -2.29
N LEU A 92 4.05 7.15 -2.79
CA LEU A 92 5.47 6.83 -2.79
C LEU A 92 5.99 6.63 -4.21
N ASN A 93 7.05 7.37 -4.56
CA ASN A 93 7.87 7.10 -5.73
C ASN A 93 9.22 6.54 -5.30
N ASN A 94 9.34 5.21 -5.31
CA ASN A 94 10.56 4.48 -4.94
C ASN A 94 11.77 4.85 -5.81
N LYS A 95 11.57 5.22 -7.09
CA LYS A 95 12.66 5.61 -8.00
C LYS A 95 13.26 6.96 -7.60
N LYS A 96 12.42 7.93 -7.26
CA LYS A 96 12.86 9.28 -6.86
C LYS A 96 13.18 9.40 -5.37
N LYS A 97 12.90 8.35 -4.57
CA LYS A 97 12.96 8.38 -3.10
C LYS A 97 12.17 9.55 -2.51
N LYS A 98 11.03 9.87 -3.14
CA LYS A 98 10.12 10.95 -2.72
C LYS A 98 8.78 10.37 -2.34
N PHE A 99 8.15 10.98 -1.36
CA PHE A 99 6.79 10.66 -0.96
C PHE A 99 6.01 11.94 -0.68
N VAL A 100 4.69 11.84 -0.74
CA VAL A 100 3.75 12.88 -0.32
C VAL A 100 2.74 12.25 0.63
N ASN A 101 2.46 12.92 1.73
CA ASN A 101 1.41 12.54 2.66
C ASN A 101 0.12 13.29 2.31
N LEU A 102 -0.91 12.56 1.88
CA LEU A 102 -2.23 13.10 1.52
C LEU A 102 -3.30 12.79 2.58
N SER A 103 -2.91 12.42 3.79
CA SER A 103 -3.87 12.11 4.86
C SER A 103 -4.77 13.30 5.19
N ALA A 104 -4.26 14.54 5.09
CA ALA A 104 -5.07 15.75 5.29
C ALA A 104 -6.14 15.93 4.20
N SER A 105 -5.79 15.66 2.94
CA SER A 105 -6.71 15.72 1.81
C SER A 105 -7.80 14.64 1.91
N LEU A 106 -7.40 13.41 2.23
CA LEU A 106 -8.33 12.32 2.50
C LEU A 106 -9.26 12.62 3.68
N ALA A 107 -8.73 13.21 4.77
CA ALA A 107 -9.54 13.60 5.92
C ALA A 107 -10.49 14.76 5.60
N LYS A 108 -10.12 15.67 4.69
CA LYS A 108 -11.02 16.71 4.17
C LYS A 108 -12.18 16.07 3.39
N TYR A 109 -11.87 15.18 2.45
CA TYR A 109 -12.87 14.41 1.72
C TYR A 109 -13.82 13.64 2.64
N ALA A 110 -13.30 12.99 3.68
CA ALA A 110 -14.10 12.28 4.65
C ALA A 110 -15.13 13.16 5.38
N ARG A 111 -14.89 14.48 5.45
CA ARG A 111 -15.78 15.45 6.10
C ARG A 111 -16.74 16.12 5.12
N ASP A 112 -16.25 16.54 3.96
CA ASP A 112 -17.02 17.33 3.00
C ASP A 112 -17.68 16.50 1.88
N ASN A 113 -17.27 15.24 1.71
CA ASN A 113 -17.70 14.33 0.64
C ASN A 113 -17.46 14.87 -0.78
N ASP A 114 -16.57 15.85 -0.97
CA ASP A 114 -16.24 16.40 -2.28
C ASP A 114 -15.26 15.47 -3.04
N LYS A 115 -15.82 14.43 -3.68
CA LYS A 115 -15.04 13.45 -4.45
C LYS A 115 -14.25 14.11 -5.59
N ALA A 116 -14.80 15.13 -6.24
CA ALA A 116 -14.18 15.77 -7.40
C ALA A 116 -12.91 16.53 -7.01
N SER A 117 -12.97 17.30 -5.92
CA SER A 117 -11.79 18.00 -5.38
C SER A 117 -10.73 17.01 -4.89
N TYR A 118 -11.13 15.94 -4.20
CA TYR A 118 -10.21 14.90 -3.74
C TYR A 118 -9.51 14.17 -4.89
N GLU A 119 -10.27 13.74 -5.90
CA GLU A 119 -9.72 13.09 -7.08
C GLU A 119 -8.72 13.99 -7.80
N LYS A 120 -9.07 15.27 -8.02
CA LYS A 120 -8.16 16.24 -8.64
C LYS A 120 -6.84 16.37 -7.87
N ASP A 121 -6.90 16.50 -6.55
CA ASP A 121 -5.72 16.62 -5.70
C ASP A 121 -4.85 15.36 -5.71
N LEU A 122 -5.47 14.18 -5.56
CA LEU A 122 -4.80 12.88 -5.61
C LEU A 122 -4.07 12.68 -6.95
N LEU A 123 -4.76 12.92 -8.08
CA LEU A 123 -4.18 12.77 -9.41
C LEU A 123 -3.05 13.78 -9.66
N SER A 124 -3.21 15.02 -9.20
CA SER A 124 -2.18 16.06 -9.33
C SER A 124 -0.88 15.67 -8.63
N ASN A 125 -0.97 15.20 -7.37
CA ASN A 125 0.19 14.78 -6.60
C ASN A 125 0.88 13.54 -7.18
N ILE A 126 0.12 12.58 -7.71
CA ILE A 126 0.69 11.42 -8.41
C ILE A 126 1.46 11.87 -9.66
N LYS A 127 0.86 12.73 -10.48
CA LYS A 127 1.50 13.26 -11.69
C LYS A 127 2.75 14.09 -11.37
N ALA A 128 2.73 14.90 -10.31
CA ALA A 128 3.89 15.68 -9.87
C ALA A 128 5.04 14.80 -9.34
N LEU A 129 4.71 13.65 -8.74
CA LEU A 129 5.70 12.70 -8.25
C LEU A 129 6.24 11.78 -9.35
N LYS A 130 5.48 11.43 -10.39
CA LYS A 130 5.94 10.60 -11.53
C LYS A 130 7.22 11.15 -12.15
#